data_AF-A0A1J4LWL2-F1
#
_entry.id   AF-A0A1J4LWL2-F1
#
_cell.length_a   1.000
_cell.length_b   1.000
_cell.length_c   1.000
_cell.angle_alpha   90.00
_cell.angle_beta   90.00
_cell.angle_gamma   90.00
#
_symmetry.space_group_name_H-M   'P 1'
#
loop_
_entity.id
_entity.type
_entity.pdbx_description
1 polymer ?
#
loop_
_entity_poly.entity_id
_entity_poly.type
_entity_poly.pdbx_seq_one_letter_code
_entity_poly.pdbx_strand_id
1 'polypeptide(L)'
;MSSVPTSTDVITMTDPAISSAEYREVQEDRLTDNRRSYPLSAFFDGEALERYHVLKNMYDPSLPGFPATFEETDLCQQMLHVHAGEAASLAVRTGNVAVLSFLTGLTHREVDLSQARTLIRLLSEMRRDGFMGIFTGHTDNGKTNTALWLSLLLLLDLLSQDVDVVLATNVRSLTWQEAVLQDRTHYVGTRSELEELCQQHEKVVCVLDELEIEANATTNNYAVNDEFANVMTFKSKYGLVLFPIFHRPDGKGAAPLIRQHASYFLQQIREEEDLEDDEYRVEFHREYDEDLGATNLAYEVPVPPIQPDGSYNPDEEAQFDISS
;
A
#
# COMPACT_ATOMS: atom_id res chain seq x y z
N MET A 1 -57.75 2.18 27.62
CA MET A 1 -56.82 1.10 27.28
C MET A 1 -56.59 1.13 25.78
N SER A 2 -55.49 1.74 25.35
CA SER A 2 -54.97 1.62 23.99
C SER A 2 -53.45 1.54 24.11
N SER A 3 -52.90 0.48 23.55
CA SER A 3 -51.53 0.01 23.68
C SER A 3 -50.55 0.88 22.89
N VAL A 4 -49.45 1.22 23.55
CA VAL A 4 -48.25 1.84 22.97
C VAL A 4 -47.46 0.78 22.21
N PRO A 5 -47.01 1.03 20.97
CA PRO A 5 -45.84 0.39 20.40
C PRO A 5 -44.64 1.34 20.50
N THR A 6 -43.62 0.87 21.21
CA THR A 6 -42.24 1.35 21.19
C THR A 6 -41.58 1.04 19.83
N SER A 7 -41.08 2.06 19.13
CA SER A 7 -39.95 1.91 18.20
C SER A 7 -38.96 3.03 18.48
N THR A 8 -37.80 2.63 19.00
CA THR A 8 -36.63 3.48 19.15
C THR A 8 -35.88 3.42 17.82
N ASP A 9 -36.21 4.32 16.91
CA ASP A 9 -35.42 4.50 15.70
C ASP A 9 -34.20 5.35 16.08
N VAL A 10 -33.09 4.65 16.33
CA VAL A 10 -31.75 5.25 16.36
C VAL A 10 -31.44 5.68 14.93
N ILE A 11 -31.63 6.97 14.64
CA ILE A 11 -31.10 7.58 13.43
C ILE A 11 -29.57 7.64 13.63
N THR A 12 -28.86 6.63 13.12
CA THR A 12 -27.44 6.76 12.80
C THR A 12 -27.32 7.79 11.70
N MET A 13 -27.02 9.04 12.06
CA MET A 13 -26.46 10.00 11.13
C MET A 13 -25.04 9.54 10.79
N THR A 14 -24.92 8.69 9.77
CA THR A 14 -23.71 8.67 8.94
C THR A 14 -23.69 9.99 8.19
N ASP A 15 -22.95 10.96 8.73
CA ASP A 15 -22.61 12.18 8.00
C ASP A 15 -21.82 11.74 6.75
N PRO A 16 -22.30 11.97 5.52
CA PRO A 16 -21.47 11.77 4.35
C PRO A 16 -20.32 12.77 4.45
N ALA A 17 -19.09 12.27 4.54
CA ALA A 17 -17.90 13.11 4.49
C ALA A 17 -17.92 13.86 3.16
N ILE A 18 -18.26 15.15 3.21
CA ILE A 18 -18.21 16.05 2.07
C ILE A 18 -16.77 16.05 1.57
N SER A 19 -16.55 15.72 0.30
CA SER A 19 -15.20 15.74 -0.27
C SER A 19 -14.65 17.17 -0.25
N SER A 20 -13.33 17.32 -0.11
CA SER A 20 -12.66 18.62 -0.16
C SER A 20 -12.99 19.39 -1.46
N ALA A 21 -13.28 18.67 -2.55
CA ALA A 21 -13.74 19.23 -3.81
C ALA A 21 -15.15 19.82 -3.73
N GLU A 22 -16.12 19.12 -3.13
CA GLU A 22 -17.49 19.61 -2.95
C GLU A 22 -17.54 20.83 -2.02
N TYR A 23 -16.71 20.86 -0.98
CA TYR A 23 -16.59 22.03 -0.10
C TYR A 23 -15.99 23.24 -0.82
N ARG A 24 -15.01 23.03 -1.71
CA ARG A 24 -14.40 24.09 -2.54
C ARG A 24 -15.40 24.65 -3.55
N GLU A 25 -16.22 23.80 -4.17
CA GLU A 25 -17.28 24.23 -5.10
C GLU A 25 -18.41 25.03 -4.40
N VAL A 26 -18.73 24.70 -3.15
CA VAL A 26 -19.64 25.51 -2.31
C VAL A 26 -19.00 26.84 -1.88
N GLN A 27 -17.67 26.91 -1.77
CA GLN A 27 -16.93 28.15 -1.50
C GLN A 27 -16.85 29.11 -2.69
N GLU A 28 -16.89 28.58 -3.91
CA GLU A 28 -16.85 29.35 -5.16
C GLU A 28 -18.26 29.78 -5.66
N ASP A 29 -19.29 29.70 -4.81
CA ASP A 29 -20.70 30.04 -5.12
C ASP A 29 -21.32 29.22 -6.27
N ARG A 30 -20.78 28.04 -6.59
CA ARG A 30 -21.24 27.22 -7.72
C ARG A 30 -22.41 26.27 -7.40
N LEU A 31 -22.62 25.93 -6.13
CA LEU A 31 -23.58 24.88 -5.72
C LEU A 31 -24.70 25.35 -4.78
N THR A 32 -24.45 26.25 -3.82
CA THR A 32 -25.48 26.70 -2.86
C THR A 32 -25.21 28.10 -2.29
N ASP A 33 -26.26 28.84 -1.97
CA ASP A 33 -26.27 30.21 -1.40
C ASP A 33 -25.96 30.23 0.13
N ASN A 34 -25.08 29.32 0.59
CA ASN A 34 -24.84 29.08 2.00
C ASN A 34 -23.85 30.09 2.58
N ARG A 35 -24.38 31.09 3.30
CA ARG A 35 -23.61 32.18 3.94
C ARG A 35 -22.54 31.74 4.95
N ARG A 36 -22.38 30.45 5.26
CA ARG A 36 -21.32 29.95 6.16
C ARG A 36 -20.12 29.34 5.44
N SER A 37 -20.06 29.41 4.11
CA SER A 37 -19.02 28.74 3.32
C SER A 37 -17.68 29.47 3.26
N TYR A 38 -17.62 30.80 3.42
CA TYR A 38 -16.36 31.53 3.25
C TYR A 38 -15.31 31.19 4.31
N PRO A 39 -13.99 31.26 3.98
CA PRO A 39 -12.91 30.73 4.80
C PRO A 39 -12.91 31.19 6.26
N LEU A 40 -13.27 32.45 6.52
CA LEU A 40 -13.27 33.02 7.88
C LEU A 40 -14.67 33.19 8.50
N SER A 41 -15.74 32.76 7.83
CA SER A 41 -17.12 32.90 8.36
C SER A 41 -17.31 32.17 9.70
N ALA A 42 -16.53 31.13 9.99
CA ALA A 42 -16.57 30.41 11.27
C ALA A 42 -16.06 31.23 12.47
N PHE A 43 -15.37 32.35 12.24
CA PHE A 43 -14.83 33.22 13.29
C PHE A 43 -15.73 34.41 13.61
N PHE A 44 -16.83 34.58 12.89
CA PHE A 44 -17.73 35.71 13.04
C PHE A 44 -19.15 35.25 13.33
N ASP A 45 -19.84 35.94 14.24
CA ASP A 45 -21.24 35.74 14.55
C ASP A 45 -22.02 37.06 14.46
N GLY A 46 -23.32 36.99 14.21
CA GLY A 46 -24.22 38.15 14.18
C GLY A 46 -23.79 39.25 13.19
N GLU A 47 -23.75 40.49 13.66
CA GLU A 47 -23.41 41.69 12.85
C GLU A 47 -21.99 41.62 12.25
N ALA A 48 -21.04 40.97 12.93
CA ALA A 48 -19.68 40.82 12.44
C ALA A 48 -19.61 39.92 11.20
N LEU A 49 -20.42 38.85 11.19
CA LEU A 49 -20.53 37.94 10.05
C LEU A 49 -21.15 38.65 8.84
N GLU A 50 -22.24 39.37 9.05
CA GLU A 50 -22.89 40.17 8.00
C GLU A 50 -21.92 41.20 7.41
N ARG A 51 -21.17 41.89 8.26
CA ARG A 51 -20.16 42.86 7.83
C ARG A 51 -19.02 42.22 7.04
N TYR A 52 -18.54 41.05 7.46
CA TYR A 52 -17.53 40.29 6.72
C TYR A 52 -18.01 39.94 5.30
N HIS A 53 -19.26 39.46 5.16
CA HIS A 53 -19.83 39.16 3.85
C HIS A 53 -19.96 40.39 2.95
N VAL A 54 -20.48 41.49 3.48
CA VAL A 54 -20.64 42.72 2.71
C VAL A 54 -19.29 43.21 2.21
N LEU A 55 -18.27 43.24 3.07
CA LEU A 55 -16.93 43.69 2.70
C LEU A 55 -16.26 42.74 1.71
N LYS A 56 -16.40 41.43 1.89
CA LYS A 56 -15.87 40.44 0.96
C LYS A 56 -16.51 40.53 -0.43
N ASN A 57 -17.83 40.72 -0.50
CA ASN A 57 -18.54 40.85 -1.77
C ASN A 57 -18.27 42.18 -2.49
N MET A 58 -17.87 43.20 -1.74
CA MET A 58 -17.46 44.50 -2.29
C MET A 58 -15.96 44.57 -2.61
N TYR A 59 -15.20 43.52 -2.27
CA TYR A 59 -13.76 43.50 -2.48
C TYR A 59 -13.42 43.25 -3.95
N ASP A 60 -12.59 44.12 -4.51
CA ASP A 60 -12.09 43.99 -5.88
C ASP A 60 -10.55 43.88 -5.87
N PRO A 61 -9.99 42.68 -6.11
CA PRO A 61 -8.54 42.46 -6.12
C PRO A 61 -7.84 43.11 -7.32
N SER A 62 -8.58 43.60 -8.31
CA SER A 62 -8.00 44.26 -9.49
C SER A 62 -7.56 45.71 -9.22
N LEU A 63 -7.89 46.26 -8.05
CA LEU A 63 -7.52 47.62 -7.67
C LEU A 63 -6.03 47.71 -7.24
N PRO A 64 -5.30 48.76 -7.63
CA PRO A 64 -3.88 48.89 -7.28
C PRO A 64 -3.66 49.00 -5.77
N GLY A 65 -2.78 48.15 -5.23
CA GLY A 65 -2.41 48.14 -3.80
C GLY A 65 -3.31 47.29 -2.91
N PHE A 66 -4.27 46.54 -3.49
CA PHE A 66 -5.11 45.60 -2.78
C PHE A 66 -4.49 44.19 -2.84
N PRO A 67 -4.52 43.41 -1.75
CA PRO A 67 -4.10 42.01 -1.74
C PRO A 67 -4.89 41.09 -2.70
N ALA A 68 -4.45 39.84 -2.86
CA ALA A 68 -5.12 38.90 -3.76
C ALA A 68 -6.49 38.48 -3.23
N THR A 69 -6.66 38.48 -1.90
CA THR A 69 -7.90 38.10 -1.23
C THR A 69 -8.29 39.13 -0.16
N PHE A 70 -9.58 39.24 0.15
CA PHE A 70 -10.04 40.15 1.21
C PHE A 70 -9.46 39.76 2.58
N GLU A 71 -9.27 38.46 2.79
CA GLU A 71 -8.72 37.85 3.99
C GLU A 71 -7.30 38.33 4.31
N GLU A 72 -6.53 38.73 3.30
CA GLU A 72 -5.17 39.27 3.46
C GLU A 72 -5.15 40.75 3.84
N THR A 73 -6.30 41.45 3.84
CA THR A 73 -6.34 42.87 4.19
C THR A 73 -6.15 43.11 5.68
N ASP A 74 -5.48 44.21 6.04
CA ASP A 74 -5.33 44.65 7.44
C ASP A 74 -6.70 44.78 8.15
N LEU A 75 -7.73 45.19 7.41
CA LEU A 75 -9.09 45.29 7.92
C LEU A 75 -9.67 43.93 8.31
N CYS A 76 -9.53 42.93 7.44
CA CYS A 76 -10.01 41.57 7.73
C CYS A 76 -9.23 40.95 8.89
N GLN A 77 -7.91 41.15 8.93
CA GLN A 77 -7.05 40.66 10.02
C GLN A 77 -7.39 41.30 11.37
N GLN A 78 -7.71 42.60 11.39
CA GLN A 78 -8.19 43.28 12.60
C GLN A 78 -9.55 42.76 13.06
N MET A 79 -10.49 42.55 12.14
CA MET A 79 -11.79 41.94 12.46
C MET A 79 -11.59 40.54 13.04
N LEU A 80 -10.73 39.73 12.42
CA LEU A 80 -10.41 38.38 12.88
C LEU A 80 -9.82 38.42 14.29
N HIS A 81 -8.85 39.30 14.57
CA HIS A 81 -8.25 39.41 15.90
C HIS A 81 -9.25 39.76 17.01
N VAL A 82 -10.26 40.60 16.71
CA VAL A 82 -11.27 40.99 17.69
C VAL A 82 -12.24 39.84 17.99
N HIS A 83 -12.61 39.05 16.99
CA HIS A 83 -13.64 38.01 17.13
C HIS A 83 -13.08 36.58 17.34
N ALA A 84 -11.81 36.33 17.02
CA ALA A 84 -11.16 35.03 17.17
C ALA A 84 -11.15 34.52 18.62
N GLY A 85 -11.12 35.40 19.62
CA GLY A 85 -11.12 35.00 21.04
C GLY A 85 -12.43 34.34 21.48
N GLU A 86 -13.58 34.82 20.99
CA GLU A 86 -14.89 34.23 21.28
C GLU A 86 -15.10 32.93 20.52
N ALA A 87 -14.69 32.90 19.24
CA ALA A 87 -14.69 31.71 18.41
C ALA A 87 -13.79 30.60 18.98
N ALA A 88 -12.59 30.94 19.46
CA ALA A 88 -11.68 30.02 20.15
C ALA A 88 -12.34 29.44 21.41
N SER A 89 -12.95 30.30 22.22
CA SER A 89 -13.61 29.89 23.47
C SER A 89 -14.81 28.98 23.21
N LEU A 90 -15.58 29.23 22.15
CA LEU A 90 -16.66 28.37 21.72
C LEU A 90 -16.12 27.03 21.20
N ALA A 91 -15.08 27.05 20.37
CA ALA A 91 -14.45 25.85 19.82
C ALA A 91 -13.86 24.94 20.90
N VAL A 92 -13.26 25.49 21.97
CA VAL A 92 -12.84 24.72 23.15
C VAL A 92 -14.03 24.05 23.83
N ARG A 93 -15.15 24.78 24.01
CA ARG A 93 -16.35 24.26 24.69
C ARG A 93 -17.08 23.19 23.89
N THR A 94 -17.12 23.32 22.57
CA THR A 94 -17.81 22.40 21.66
C THR A 94 -16.93 21.26 21.15
N GLY A 95 -15.63 21.28 21.47
CA GLY A 95 -14.67 20.29 20.97
C GLY A 95 -14.42 20.40 19.47
N ASN A 96 -14.55 21.59 18.88
CA ASN A 96 -14.35 21.80 17.45
C ASN A 96 -12.85 21.87 17.12
N VAL A 97 -12.26 20.69 16.94
CA VAL A 97 -10.82 20.49 16.73
C VAL A 97 -10.30 21.20 15.47
N ALA A 98 -11.11 21.33 14.42
CA ALA A 98 -10.70 22.01 13.18
C ALA A 98 -10.46 23.51 13.40
N VAL A 99 -11.39 24.17 14.11
CA VAL A 99 -11.26 25.60 14.46
C VAL A 99 -10.08 25.82 15.41
N LEU A 100 -9.87 24.91 16.37
CA LEU A 100 -8.72 24.97 17.28
C LEU A 100 -7.38 24.76 16.55
N SER A 101 -7.33 23.83 15.59
CA SER A 101 -6.11 23.53 14.82
C SER A 101 -5.74 24.72 13.93
N PHE A 102 -6.72 25.37 13.30
CA PHE A 102 -6.52 26.61 12.55
C PHE A 102 -6.02 27.76 13.45
N LEU A 103 -6.66 27.98 14.60
CA LEU A 103 -6.33 29.08 15.52
C LEU A 103 -4.98 28.91 16.21
N THR A 104 -4.58 27.68 16.50
CA THR A 104 -3.32 27.39 17.19
C THR A 104 -2.15 27.14 16.24
N GLY A 105 -2.42 26.93 14.96
CA GLY A 105 -1.43 26.47 13.98
C GLY A 105 -0.89 25.06 14.27
N LEU A 106 -1.46 24.36 15.26
CA LEU A 106 -1.10 23.00 15.61
C LEU A 106 -1.97 22.07 14.77
N THR A 107 -1.42 21.59 13.66
CA THR A 107 -2.02 20.47 12.94
C THR A 107 -1.84 19.22 13.81
N HIS A 108 -2.94 18.67 14.30
CA HIS A 108 -2.92 17.36 14.92
C HIS A 108 -2.52 16.35 13.82
N ARG A 109 -1.23 16.03 13.72
CA ARG A 109 -0.75 14.90 12.93
C ARG A 109 -1.11 13.65 13.71
N GLU A 110 -2.31 13.12 13.48
CA GLU A 110 -2.54 11.71 13.78
C GLU A 110 -1.57 10.93 12.92
N VAL A 111 -0.58 10.29 13.56
CA VAL A 111 0.38 9.44 12.87
C VAL A 111 -0.40 8.21 12.42
N ASP A 112 -0.72 8.11 11.14
CA ASP A 112 -1.30 6.91 10.57
C ASP A 112 -0.25 5.80 10.56
N LEU A 113 -0.43 4.82 11.44
CA LEU A 113 0.42 3.63 11.57
C LEU A 113 -0.20 2.39 10.90
N SER A 114 -1.29 2.55 10.15
CA SER A 114 -2.00 1.44 9.49
C SER A 114 -1.07 0.63 8.59
N GLN A 115 -0.33 1.31 7.71
CA GLN A 115 0.60 0.68 6.78
C GLN A 115 1.76 -0.03 7.49
N ALA A 116 2.34 0.61 8.52
CA ALA A 116 3.38 -0.01 9.33
C ALA A 116 2.88 -1.28 10.04
N ARG A 117 1.64 -1.27 10.56
CA ARG A 117 1.01 -2.45 11.18
C ARG A 117 0.78 -3.56 10.17
N THR A 118 0.34 -3.23 8.96
CA THR A 118 0.17 -4.19 7.86
C THR A 118 1.50 -4.85 7.51
N LEU A 119 2.57 -4.07 7.34
CA LEU A 119 3.90 -4.57 7.01
C LEU A 119 4.47 -5.48 8.11
N ILE A 120 4.37 -5.08 9.38
CA ILE A 120 4.80 -5.90 10.52
C ILE A 120 4.05 -7.23 10.56
N ARG A 121 2.74 -7.21 10.28
CA ARG A 121 1.92 -8.42 10.27
C ARG A 121 2.29 -9.33 9.11
N LEU A 122 2.52 -8.78 7.92
CA LEU A 122 3.02 -9.51 6.76
C LEU A 122 4.37 -10.17 7.06
N LEU A 123 5.34 -9.41 7.59
CA LEU A 123 6.64 -9.96 7.98
C LEU A 123 6.52 -11.11 8.99
N SER A 124 5.62 -10.98 9.97
CA SER A 124 5.38 -12.06 10.94
C SER A 124 4.84 -13.34 10.30
N GLU A 125 4.12 -13.24 9.19
CA GLU A 125 3.65 -14.40 8.43
C GLU A 125 4.73 -14.96 7.52
N MET A 126 5.52 -14.10 6.87
CA MET A 126 6.64 -14.48 6.01
C MET A 126 7.77 -15.17 6.78
N ARG A 127 7.96 -14.88 8.07
CA ARG A 127 8.92 -15.59 8.94
C ARG A 127 8.59 -17.08 9.11
N ARG A 128 7.34 -17.50 8.86
CA ARG A 128 6.93 -18.89 9.06
C ARG A 128 7.62 -19.80 8.05
N ASP A 129 8.13 -20.91 8.55
CA ASP A 129 8.77 -21.95 7.76
C ASP A 129 7.82 -22.48 6.69
N GLY A 130 8.25 -22.43 5.43
CA GLY A 130 7.44 -22.85 4.30
C GLY A 130 6.42 -21.82 3.84
N PHE A 131 6.55 -20.55 4.21
CA PHE A 131 5.78 -19.49 3.59
C PHE A 131 5.95 -19.54 2.06
N MET A 132 4.85 -19.41 1.33
CA MET A 132 4.87 -19.38 -0.13
C MET A 132 3.91 -18.32 -0.66
N GLY A 133 4.44 -17.31 -1.34
CA GLY A 133 3.67 -16.28 -2.03
C GLY A 133 3.80 -16.44 -3.53
N ILE A 134 2.74 -16.89 -4.20
CA ILE A 134 2.76 -17.14 -5.65
C ILE A 134 2.36 -15.87 -6.39
N PHE A 135 3.24 -15.34 -7.24
CA PHE A 135 2.85 -14.24 -8.13
C PHE A 135 2.07 -14.75 -9.33
N THR A 136 0.91 -14.12 -9.58
CA THR A 136 0.06 -14.37 -10.74
C THR A 136 -0.22 -13.06 -11.46
N GLY A 137 -0.39 -13.09 -12.78
CA GLY A 137 -0.67 -11.88 -13.58
C GLY A 137 0.28 -11.71 -14.76
N HIS A 138 -0.02 -10.75 -15.62
CA HIS A 138 0.72 -10.49 -16.87
C HIS A 138 2.22 -10.21 -16.64
N THR A 139 3.00 -10.41 -17.70
CA THR A 139 4.41 -9.96 -17.77
C THR A 139 4.48 -8.44 -17.67
N ASP A 140 5.61 -7.93 -17.18
CA ASP A 140 5.95 -6.50 -17.15
C ASP A 140 5.15 -5.61 -16.17
N ASN A 141 4.63 -6.21 -15.09
CA ASN A 141 3.92 -5.46 -14.05
C ASN A 141 4.78 -5.12 -12.82
N GLY A 142 6.06 -5.52 -12.78
CA GLY A 142 6.94 -5.32 -11.61
C GLY A 142 6.93 -6.44 -10.56
N LYS A 143 6.43 -7.65 -10.90
CA LYS A 143 6.38 -8.82 -9.99
C LYS A 143 7.76 -9.18 -9.42
N THR A 144 8.78 -9.19 -10.27
CA THR A 144 10.17 -9.49 -9.88
C THR A 144 10.68 -8.45 -8.90
N ASN A 145 10.47 -7.15 -9.16
CA ASN A 145 10.80 -6.08 -8.22
C ASN A 145 10.12 -6.29 -6.85
N THR A 146 8.83 -6.60 -6.83
CA THR A 146 8.10 -6.87 -5.60
C THR A 146 8.60 -8.10 -4.85
N ALA A 147 8.89 -9.20 -5.56
CA ALA A 147 9.43 -10.41 -4.97
C ALA A 147 10.81 -10.16 -4.33
N LEU A 148 11.67 -9.42 -5.03
CA LEU A 148 12.99 -9.02 -4.53
C LEU A 148 12.88 -8.07 -3.34
N TRP A 149 11.96 -7.10 -3.37
CA TRP A 149 11.72 -6.19 -2.25
C TRP A 149 11.21 -6.92 -1.01
N LEU A 150 10.23 -7.81 -1.14
CA LEU A 150 9.73 -8.65 -0.04
C LEU A 150 10.85 -9.53 0.53
N SER A 151 11.70 -10.07 -0.35
CA SER A 151 12.83 -10.91 0.06
C SER A 151 13.89 -10.10 0.80
N LEU A 152 14.19 -8.89 0.34
CA LEU A 152 15.10 -7.97 1.01
C LEU A 152 14.60 -7.61 2.41
N LEU A 153 13.32 -7.26 2.54
CA LEU A 153 12.73 -6.94 3.84
C LEU A 153 12.87 -8.10 4.83
N LEU A 154 12.58 -9.32 4.40
CA LEU A 154 12.72 -10.51 5.23
C LEU A 154 14.18 -10.81 5.57
N LEU A 155 15.08 -10.65 4.60
CA LEU A 155 16.52 -10.85 4.79
C LEU A 155 17.06 -9.90 5.87
N LEU A 156 16.76 -8.60 5.77
CA LEU A 156 17.15 -7.59 6.77
C LEU A 156 16.57 -7.89 8.15
N ASP A 157 15.30 -8.28 8.21
CA ASP A 157 14.61 -8.61 9.45
C ASP A 157 15.25 -9.82 10.16
N LEU A 158 15.58 -10.88 9.42
CA LEU A 158 16.20 -12.09 9.96
C LEU A 158 17.67 -11.87 10.32
N LEU A 159 18.41 -11.09 9.54
CA LEU A 159 19.79 -10.70 9.88
C LEU A 159 19.85 -9.90 11.18
N SER A 160 18.87 -9.03 11.43
CA SER A 160 18.79 -8.29 12.70
C SER A 160 18.58 -9.19 13.93
N GLN A 161 18.19 -10.44 13.72
CA GLN A 161 17.96 -11.46 14.74
C GLN A 161 19.08 -12.51 14.79
N ASP A 162 20.22 -12.25 14.12
CA ASP A 162 21.37 -13.17 14.01
C ASP A 162 21.02 -14.54 13.41
N VAL A 163 19.96 -14.63 12.60
CA VAL A 163 19.59 -15.86 11.87
C VAL A 163 20.48 -16.00 10.64
N ASP A 164 20.98 -17.21 10.39
CA ASP A 164 21.72 -17.47 9.16
C ASP A 164 20.76 -17.62 7.97
N VAL A 165 20.60 -16.52 7.26
CA VAL A 165 19.69 -16.40 6.12
C VAL A 165 20.43 -16.00 4.84
N VAL A 166 20.00 -16.58 3.72
CA VAL A 166 20.45 -16.23 2.36
C VAL A 166 19.28 -16.02 1.42
N LEU A 167 19.51 -15.23 0.36
CA LEU A 167 18.62 -15.08 -0.79
C LEU A 167 19.09 -16.01 -1.91
N ALA A 168 18.22 -16.90 -2.38
CA ALA A 168 18.43 -17.71 -3.57
C ALA A 168 17.58 -17.16 -4.72
N THR A 169 18.15 -16.91 -5.89
CA THR A 169 17.36 -16.45 -7.04
C THR A 169 17.95 -16.89 -8.38
N ASN A 170 17.10 -17.05 -9.40
CA ASN A 170 17.53 -17.26 -10.79
C ASN A 170 17.64 -15.94 -11.59
N VAL A 171 17.42 -14.78 -10.95
CA VAL A 171 17.65 -13.45 -11.55
C VAL A 171 19.17 -13.19 -11.56
N ARG A 172 19.78 -13.30 -12.74
CA ARG A 172 21.24 -13.34 -12.89
C ARG A 172 21.89 -11.96 -12.80
N SER A 173 21.20 -10.93 -13.28
CA SER A 173 21.69 -9.55 -13.28
C SER A 173 21.53 -8.84 -11.93
N LEU A 174 20.92 -9.50 -10.94
CA LEU A 174 20.70 -8.92 -9.63
C LEU A 174 22.02 -8.53 -8.96
N THR A 175 22.12 -7.26 -8.59
CA THR A 175 23.23 -6.70 -7.85
C THR A 175 22.71 -5.82 -6.72
N TRP A 176 23.33 -5.94 -5.55
CA TRP A 176 23.07 -5.09 -4.39
C TRP A 176 24.21 -4.09 -4.19
N GLN A 177 23.89 -2.88 -3.77
CA GLN A 177 24.91 -1.89 -3.39
C GLN A 177 25.61 -2.27 -2.08
N GLU A 178 24.88 -2.88 -1.14
CA GLU A 178 25.43 -3.33 0.14
C GLU A 178 26.13 -4.69 0.00
N ALA A 179 27.41 -4.74 0.38
CA ALA A 179 28.22 -5.95 0.30
C ALA A 179 27.62 -7.12 1.11
N VAL A 180 27.01 -6.84 2.27
CA VAL A 180 26.40 -7.88 3.12
C VAL A 180 25.23 -8.57 2.40
N LEU A 181 24.43 -7.81 1.65
CA LEU A 181 23.33 -8.36 0.85
C LEU A 181 23.87 -9.14 -0.35
N GLN A 182 24.90 -8.60 -0.99
CA GLN A 182 25.56 -9.25 -2.13
C GLN A 182 26.17 -10.60 -1.75
N ASP A 183 26.90 -10.67 -0.63
CA ASP A 183 27.55 -11.89 -0.13
C ASP A 183 26.55 -12.99 0.27
N ARG A 184 25.30 -12.59 0.59
CA ARG A 184 24.21 -13.50 0.98
C ARG A 184 23.23 -13.79 -0.15
N THR A 185 23.49 -13.29 -1.36
CA THR A 185 22.66 -13.54 -2.54
C THR A 185 23.34 -14.57 -3.42
N HIS A 186 22.66 -15.68 -3.64
CA HIS A 186 23.12 -16.82 -4.41
C HIS A 186 22.28 -16.98 -5.66
N TYR A 187 22.96 -17.04 -6.81
CA TYR A 187 22.31 -17.52 -8.02
C TYR A 187 22.01 -19.02 -7.88
N VAL A 188 20.78 -19.43 -8.20
CA VAL A 188 20.37 -20.83 -8.30
C VAL A 188 19.73 -21.08 -9.65
N GLY A 189 20.31 -22.01 -10.41
CA GLY A 189 19.79 -22.44 -11.71
C GLY A 189 19.08 -23.78 -11.66
N THR A 190 19.19 -24.53 -10.55
CA THR A 190 18.65 -25.90 -10.43
C THR A 190 17.99 -26.16 -9.08
N ARG A 191 17.13 -27.19 -9.03
CA ARG A 191 16.51 -27.69 -7.79
C ARG A 191 17.56 -28.18 -6.79
N SER A 192 18.55 -28.95 -7.24
CA SER A 192 19.59 -29.49 -6.36
C SER A 192 20.45 -28.40 -5.72
N GLU A 193 20.79 -27.32 -6.44
CA GLU A 193 21.50 -26.16 -5.86
C GLU A 193 20.66 -25.47 -4.76
N LEU A 194 19.36 -25.32 -4.99
CA LEU A 194 18.45 -24.76 -3.98
C LEU A 194 18.38 -25.65 -2.72
N GLU A 195 18.28 -26.97 -2.91
CA GLU A 195 18.28 -27.92 -1.79
C GLU A 195 19.61 -27.93 -1.01
N GLU A 196 20.73 -27.76 -1.71
CA GLU A 196 22.04 -27.63 -1.08
C GLU A 196 22.11 -26.38 -0.19
N LEU A 197 21.65 -25.23 -0.67
CA LEU A 197 21.56 -24.01 0.15
C LEU A 197 20.66 -24.21 1.38
N CYS A 198 19.53 -24.90 1.22
CA CYS A 198 18.63 -25.21 2.34
C CYS A 198 19.25 -26.14 3.39
N GLN A 199 20.31 -26.88 3.05
CA GLN A 199 21.06 -27.71 4.00
C GLN A 199 22.20 -26.94 4.69
N GLN A 200 22.72 -25.91 4.04
CA GLN A 200 23.84 -25.11 4.52
C GLN A 200 23.41 -23.95 5.43
N HIS A 201 22.20 -23.42 5.22
CA HIS A 201 21.69 -22.25 5.94
C HIS A 201 20.44 -22.59 6.75
N GLU A 202 20.21 -21.83 7.83
CA GLU A 202 19.02 -21.99 8.67
C GLU A 202 17.75 -21.57 7.93
N LYS A 203 17.85 -20.50 7.13
CA LYS A 203 16.76 -19.95 6.32
C LYS A 203 17.22 -19.64 4.91
N VAL A 204 16.38 -19.99 3.94
CA VAL A 204 16.56 -19.61 2.54
C VAL A 204 15.31 -18.87 2.10
N VAL A 205 15.49 -17.63 1.65
CA VAL A 205 14.44 -16.87 0.95
C VAL A 205 14.71 -17.06 -0.54
N CYS A 206 13.74 -17.56 -1.28
CA CYS A 206 13.94 -17.97 -2.66
C CYS A 206 12.97 -17.25 -3.59
N VAL A 207 13.51 -16.57 -4.62
CA VAL A 207 12.75 -15.91 -5.68
C VAL A 207 13.05 -16.62 -7.00
N LEU A 208 12.05 -17.30 -7.55
CA LEU A 208 12.17 -18.00 -8.84
C LEU A 208 11.30 -17.27 -9.86
N ASP A 209 11.97 -16.51 -10.72
CA ASP A 209 11.33 -15.81 -11.83
C ASP A 209 11.09 -16.75 -13.02
N GLU A 210 10.07 -16.43 -13.83
CA GLU A 210 9.69 -17.15 -15.06
C GLU A 210 9.50 -18.67 -14.89
N LEU A 211 9.09 -19.12 -13.70
CA LEU A 211 9.01 -20.56 -13.37
C LEU A 211 7.98 -21.31 -14.24
N GLU A 212 7.08 -20.59 -14.93
CA GLU A 212 6.10 -21.18 -15.84
C GLU A 212 6.70 -21.94 -17.02
N ILE A 213 7.94 -21.64 -17.43
CA ILE A 213 8.63 -22.35 -18.53
C ILE A 213 8.78 -23.83 -18.18
N GLU A 214 9.12 -24.10 -16.92
CA GLU A 214 9.47 -25.44 -16.43
C GLU A 214 8.32 -26.06 -15.63
N ALA A 215 7.50 -25.25 -14.95
CA ALA A 215 6.38 -25.66 -14.12
C ALA A 215 5.00 -25.65 -14.84
N ASN A 216 4.98 -25.66 -16.18
CA ASN A 216 3.74 -25.62 -16.95
C ASN A 216 2.89 -26.88 -16.76
N ALA A 217 1.66 -26.70 -16.26
CA ALA A 217 0.66 -27.74 -16.05
C ALA A 217 0.22 -28.49 -17.33
N THR A 218 0.57 -27.99 -18.51
CA THR A 218 0.16 -28.58 -19.80
C THR A 218 1.25 -29.46 -20.43
N THR A 219 2.52 -29.17 -20.16
CA THR A 219 3.65 -29.70 -20.95
C THR A 219 4.59 -30.58 -20.12
N ASN A 220 4.82 -30.26 -18.84
CA ASN A 220 5.85 -30.89 -18.01
C ASN A 220 5.30 -31.51 -16.71
N ASN A 221 4.05 -32.00 -16.75
CA ASN A 221 3.34 -32.51 -15.57
C ASN A 221 4.09 -33.59 -14.79
N TYR A 222 4.96 -34.40 -15.39
CA TYR A 222 5.62 -35.49 -14.66
C TYR A 222 6.77 -34.96 -13.79
N ALA A 223 7.73 -34.22 -14.36
CA ALA A 223 8.90 -33.70 -13.63
C ALA A 223 8.50 -32.71 -12.51
N VAL A 224 7.50 -31.85 -12.78
CA VAL A 224 7.00 -30.89 -11.78
C VAL A 224 6.30 -31.61 -10.61
N ASN A 225 5.52 -32.66 -10.91
CA ASN A 225 4.77 -33.39 -9.89
C ASN A 225 5.60 -34.45 -9.15
N ASP A 226 6.70 -34.97 -9.71
CA ASP A 226 7.57 -35.93 -9.00
C ASP A 226 8.75 -35.24 -8.31
N GLU A 227 9.36 -34.22 -8.93
CA GLU A 227 10.65 -33.67 -8.47
C GLU A 227 10.49 -32.35 -7.73
N PHE A 228 9.79 -31.38 -8.31
CA PHE A 228 9.54 -30.10 -7.62
C PHE A 228 8.57 -30.24 -6.44
N ALA A 229 7.66 -31.20 -6.53
CA ALA A 229 6.72 -31.56 -5.47
C ALA A 229 7.40 -31.78 -4.11
N ASN A 230 8.61 -32.34 -4.09
CA ASN A 230 9.36 -32.57 -2.87
C ASN A 230 9.76 -31.25 -2.21
N VAL A 231 10.31 -30.30 -2.98
CA VAL A 231 10.64 -28.96 -2.46
C VAL A 231 9.38 -28.27 -1.93
N MET A 232 8.28 -28.31 -2.67
CA MET A 232 7.00 -27.68 -2.26
C MET A 232 6.40 -28.33 -1.00
N THR A 233 6.50 -29.65 -0.86
CA THR A 233 5.97 -30.41 0.28
C THR A 233 6.83 -30.20 1.53
N PHE A 234 8.16 -30.20 1.36
CA PHE A 234 9.12 -30.14 2.47
C PHE A 234 9.66 -28.74 2.74
N LYS A 235 9.17 -27.68 2.07
CA LYS A 235 9.58 -26.28 2.29
C LYS A 235 9.64 -25.87 3.77
N SER A 236 8.66 -26.28 4.58
CA SER A 236 8.66 -25.99 6.03
C SER A 236 9.77 -26.72 6.79
N LYS A 237 10.19 -27.90 6.34
CA LYS A 237 11.33 -28.62 6.93
C LYS A 237 12.66 -27.96 6.56
N TYR A 238 12.72 -27.37 5.37
CA TYR A 238 13.89 -26.66 4.86
C TYR A 238 14.00 -25.21 5.36
N GLY A 239 13.06 -24.73 6.17
CA GLY A 239 13.01 -23.31 6.54
C GLY A 239 12.86 -22.38 5.33
N LEU A 240 12.39 -22.90 4.20
CA LEU A 240 12.33 -22.23 2.92
C LEU A 240 11.14 -21.26 2.86
N VAL A 241 11.39 -20.04 2.43
CA VAL A 241 10.39 -19.04 2.05
C VAL A 241 10.46 -18.87 0.54
N LEU A 242 9.35 -19.04 -0.16
CA LEU A 242 9.35 -19.12 -1.63
C LEU A 242 8.42 -18.10 -2.29
N PHE A 243 8.96 -17.41 -3.29
CA PHE A 243 8.25 -16.51 -4.20
C PHE A 243 8.40 -16.99 -5.65
N PRO A 244 7.61 -17.97 -6.10
CA PRO A 244 7.60 -18.36 -7.50
C PRO A 244 6.75 -17.38 -8.32
N ILE A 245 7.28 -16.96 -9.47
CA ILE A 245 6.63 -15.99 -10.35
C ILE A 245 6.12 -16.69 -11.61
N PHE A 246 4.83 -16.48 -11.90
CA PHE A 246 4.16 -16.97 -13.10
C PHE A 246 3.59 -15.79 -13.89
N HIS A 247 3.56 -15.88 -15.22
CA HIS A 247 3.13 -14.80 -16.13
C HIS A 247 1.73 -14.99 -16.69
N ARG A 248 1.16 -16.16 -16.50
CA ARG A 248 -0.24 -16.41 -16.82
C ARG A 248 -1.19 -15.71 -15.82
N PRO A 249 -2.11 -14.86 -16.30
CA PRO A 249 -3.09 -14.16 -15.45
C PRO A 249 -4.17 -15.10 -14.91
N ASP A 250 -4.41 -16.23 -15.57
CA ASP A 250 -5.40 -17.23 -15.17
C ASP A 250 -4.87 -18.20 -14.10
N GLY A 251 -3.65 -17.98 -13.58
CA GLY A 251 -3.06 -18.80 -12.51
C GLY A 251 -2.82 -20.26 -12.89
N LYS A 252 -3.17 -20.65 -14.11
CA LYS A 252 -2.94 -21.98 -14.70
C LYS A 252 -1.49 -22.18 -15.16
N GLY A 253 -0.67 -21.12 -15.07
CA GLY A 253 0.78 -21.22 -15.18
C GLY A 253 1.41 -22.07 -14.07
N ALA A 254 0.84 -22.04 -12.87
CA ALA A 254 1.27 -22.88 -11.76
C ALA A 254 0.58 -24.25 -11.81
N ALA A 255 1.32 -25.34 -11.58
CA ALA A 255 0.73 -26.65 -11.38
C ALA A 255 -0.21 -26.67 -10.15
N PRO A 256 -1.31 -27.45 -10.16
CA PRO A 256 -2.26 -27.49 -9.04
C PRO A 256 -1.61 -27.79 -7.68
N LEU A 257 -0.60 -28.64 -7.64
CA LEU A 257 0.14 -28.96 -6.42
C LEU A 257 0.85 -27.72 -5.83
N ILE A 258 1.45 -26.89 -6.68
CA ILE A 258 2.11 -25.65 -6.26
C ILE A 258 1.06 -24.70 -5.66
N ARG A 259 -0.09 -24.53 -6.32
CA ARG A 259 -1.20 -23.70 -5.82
C ARG A 259 -1.72 -24.16 -4.46
N GLN A 260 -1.84 -25.47 -4.23
CA GLN A 260 -2.30 -26.02 -2.94
C GLN A 260 -1.34 -25.74 -1.78
N HIS A 261 -0.07 -25.44 -2.08
CA HIS A 261 0.95 -25.10 -1.10
C HIS A 261 1.13 -23.60 -0.89
N ALA A 262 0.42 -22.75 -1.65
CA ALA A 262 0.45 -21.30 -1.51
C ALA A 262 -0.11 -20.88 -0.15
N SER A 263 0.59 -19.96 0.51
CA SER A 263 0.05 -19.19 1.64
C SER A 263 -0.77 -18.01 1.12
N TYR A 264 -0.29 -17.38 0.05
CA TYR A 264 -0.94 -16.26 -0.62
C TYR A 264 -0.74 -16.32 -2.13
N PHE A 265 -1.73 -15.81 -2.87
CA PHE A 265 -1.65 -15.43 -4.26
C PHE A 265 -1.40 -13.93 -4.33
N LEU A 266 -0.31 -13.54 -4.96
CA LEU A 266 0.19 -12.17 -5.03
C LEU A 266 -0.19 -11.59 -6.38
N GLN A 267 -0.94 -10.49 -6.34
CA GLN A 267 -1.31 -9.75 -7.53
C GLN A 267 -0.65 -8.37 -7.50
N GLN A 268 0.17 -8.12 -8.51
CA GLN A 268 0.83 -6.83 -8.67
C GLN A 268 -0.13 -5.87 -9.36
N ILE A 269 -0.36 -4.72 -8.74
CA ILE A 269 -1.13 -3.61 -9.28
C ILE A 269 -0.16 -2.48 -9.58
N ARG A 270 -0.31 -1.89 -10.76
CA ARG A 270 0.38 -0.68 -11.20
C ARG A 270 -0.71 0.36 -11.44
N GLU A 271 -0.62 1.48 -10.73
CA GLU A 271 -1.44 2.65 -11.01
C GLU A 271 -0.57 3.65 -11.76
N GLU A 272 -0.95 3.93 -13.00
CA GLU A 272 -0.29 4.94 -13.82
C GLU A 272 -0.75 6.33 -13.34
N GLU A 273 0.18 7.11 -12.79
CA GLU A 273 -0.03 8.54 -12.57
C GLU A 273 0.55 9.36 -13.74
N ASP A 274 -0.01 10.54 -13.98
CA ASP A 274 0.54 11.47 -14.97
C ASP A 274 1.96 11.91 -14.53
N LEU A 275 2.98 11.72 -15.40
CA LEU A 275 4.40 12.14 -15.26
C LEU A 275 5.40 11.14 -14.63
N GLU A 276 5.39 9.86 -15.03
CA GLU A 276 6.42 8.84 -14.67
C GLU A 276 6.47 8.42 -13.18
N ASP A 277 5.49 8.80 -12.37
CA ASP A 277 5.35 8.40 -10.96
C ASP A 277 4.39 7.21 -10.81
N ASP A 278 4.68 6.10 -11.50
CA ASP A 278 3.85 4.90 -11.36
C ASP A 278 3.87 4.38 -9.92
N GLU A 279 2.70 4.26 -9.30
CA GLU A 279 2.56 3.67 -7.98
C GLU A 279 2.37 2.16 -8.10
N TYR A 280 3.26 1.41 -7.46
CA TYR A 280 3.20 -0.04 -7.40
C TYR A 280 2.66 -0.47 -6.04
N ARG A 281 1.68 -1.37 -6.05
CA ARG A 281 1.23 -2.07 -4.84
C ARG A 281 1.02 -3.55 -5.12
N VAL A 282 1.10 -4.34 -4.06
CA VAL A 282 0.85 -5.77 -4.12
C VAL A 282 -0.32 -6.14 -3.23
N GLU A 283 -1.23 -6.91 -3.79
CA GLU A 283 -2.37 -7.49 -3.10
C GLU A 283 -2.07 -8.94 -2.73
N PHE A 284 -2.32 -9.30 -1.46
CA PHE A 284 -2.18 -10.65 -0.93
C PHE A 284 -3.55 -11.30 -0.78
N HIS A 285 -3.83 -12.30 -1.61
CA HIS A 285 -5.09 -13.03 -1.65
C HIS A 285 -4.92 -14.43 -1.07
N ARG A 286 -5.88 -14.90 -0.26
CA ARG A 286 -5.78 -16.22 0.39
C ARG A 286 -6.24 -17.37 -0.47
N GLU A 287 -7.09 -17.07 -1.44
CA GLU A 287 -7.77 -18.07 -2.25
C GLU A 287 -7.55 -17.78 -3.73
N TYR A 288 -7.60 -18.83 -4.53
CA TYR A 288 -7.53 -18.74 -5.98
C TYR A 288 -8.67 -19.53 -6.59
N ASP A 289 -9.52 -18.83 -7.32
CA ASP A 289 -10.64 -19.39 -8.06
C ASP A 289 -10.27 -19.44 -9.55
N GLU A 290 -10.62 -20.53 -10.24
CA GLU A 290 -10.23 -20.72 -11.65
C GLU A 290 -10.97 -19.77 -12.61
N ASP A 291 -12.14 -19.27 -12.22
CA ASP A 291 -12.99 -18.40 -13.02
C ASP A 291 -12.81 -16.93 -12.60
N LEU A 292 -12.63 -16.66 -11.31
CA LEU A 292 -12.53 -15.32 -10.74
C LEU A 292 -11.09 -14.85 -10.46
N GLY A 293 -10.11 -15.74 -10.49
CA GLY A 293 -8.72 -15.44 -10.17
C GLY A 293 -8.44 -15.38 -8.67
N ALA A 294 -7.46 -14.56 -8.27
CA ALA A 294 -7.10 -14.36 -6.87
C ALA A 294 -8.26 -13.68 -6.09
N THR A 295 -8.64 -14.26 -4.96
CA THR A 295 -9.78 -13.80 -4.15
C THR A 295 -9.45 -13.83 -2.65
N ASN A 296 -10.33 -13.22 -1.84
CA ASN A 296 -10.14 -13.11 -0.38
C ASN A 296 -8.89 -12.28 -0.02
N LEU A 297 -8.94 -11.00 -0.39
CA LEU A 297 -7.89 -10.00 -0.10
C LEU A 297 -7.63 -9.92 1.41
N ALA A 298 -6.38 -10.17 1.80
CA ALA A 298 -5.91 -10.11 3.18
C ALA A 298 -5.08 -8.86 3.46
N TYR A 299 -4.19 -8.50 2.53
CA TYR A 299 -3.32 -7.34 2.65
C TYR A 299 -3.20 -6.62 1.32
N GLU A 300 -3.00 -5.32 1.42
CA GLU A 300 -2.58 -4.46 0.33
C GLU A 300 -1.38 -3.67 0.84
N VAL A 301 -0.26 -3.74 0.11
CA VAL A 301 1.00 -3.16 0.55
C VAL A 301 1.61 -2.34 -0.58
N PRO A 302 1.94 -1.05 -0.35
CA PRO A 302 2.69 -0.27 -1.32
C PRO A 302 4.09 -0.85 -1.48
N VAL A 303 4.57 -0.91 -2.73
CA VAL A 303 5.86 -1.49 -3.09
C VAL A 303 6.75 -0.37 -3.62
N PRO A 304 7.82 0.00 -2.91
CA PRO A 304 8.81 0.90 -3.46
C PRO A 304 9.66 0.20 -4.53
N PRO A 305 10.31 0.95 -5.42
CA PRO A 305 11.36 0.40 -6.26
C PRO A 305 12.51 -0.13 -5.40
N ILE A 306 13.18 -1.20 -5.85
CA ILE A 306 14.40 -1.69 -5.16
C ILE A 306 15.59 -0.73 -5.32
N GLN A 307 15.52 0.20 -6.27
CA GLN A 307 16.55 1.21 -6.46
C GLN A 307 16.47 2.27 -5.33
N PRO A 308 17.63 2.79 -4.87
CA PRO A 308 18.98 2.56 -5.40
C PRO A 308 19.63 1.26 -4.90
N ASP A 309 19.12 0.64 -3.84
CA ASP A 309 19.83 -0.39 -3.08
C ASP A 309 20.09 -1.68 -3.87
N GLY A 310 19.22 -2.01 -4.84
CA GLY A 310 19.39 -3.11 -5.77
C GLY A 310 19.11 -2.72 -7.23
N SER A 311 19.68 -3.46 -8.16
CA SER A 311 19.37 -3.34 -9.59
C SER A 311 19.43 -4.69 -10.29
N TYR A 312 18.56 -4.87 -11.29
CA TYR A 312 18.55 -6.00 -12.21
C TYR A 312 18.06 -5.52 -13.58
N ASN A 313 18.30 -6.32 -14.62
CA ASN A 313 17.79 -6.12 -15.96
C ASN A 313 16.40 -6.78 -16.07
N PRO A 314 15.29 -6.02 -16.21
CA PRO A 314 13.96 -6.60 -16.31
C PRO A 314 13.71 -7.38 -17.60
N ASP A 315 14.53 -7.15 -18.64
CA ASP A 315 14.43 -7.83 -19.93
C ASP A 315 15.27 -9.12 -20.00
N GLU A 316 15.87 -9.57 -18.90
CA GLU A 316 16.63 -10.83 -18.91
C GLU A 316 15.70 -12.05 -18.76
N GLU A 317 15.96 -13.09 -19.55
CA GLU A 317 15.27 -14.37 -19.41
C GLU A 317 15.86 -15.14 -18.20
N ALA A 318 14.98 -15.61 -17.32
CA ALA A 318 15.35 -16.38 -16.15
C ALA A 318 15.12 -17.88 -16.41
N GLN A 319 16.12 -18.71 -16.13
CA GLN A 319 16.04 -20.16 -16.33
C GLN A 319 16.24 -20.89 -15.02
N PHE A 320 15.43 -21.92 -14.77
CA PHE A 320 15.52 -22.76 -13.58
C PHE A 320 15.15 -24.20 -13.89
N ASP A 321 16.13 -25.10 -13.90
CA ASP A 321 15.92 -26.52 -14.19
C ASP A 321 15.39 -27.27 -12.95
N ILE A 322 14.13 -27.69 -13.02
CA ILE A 322 13.47 -28.48 -11.98
C ILE A 322 14.02 -29.90 -11.91
N SER A 323 14.52 -30.42 -13.03
CA SER A 323 14.90 -31.83 -13.18
C SER A 323 16.31 -32.18 -12.67
N SER A 324 17.10 -31.16 -12.36
CA SER A 324 18.51 -31.28 -11.95
C SER A 324 18.70 -31.05 -10.47
#